data_AF-A0AAW0M1P8-F1
#
_entry.id   AF-A0AAW0M1P8-F1
#
_cell.length_a   1.000
_cell.length_b   1.000
_cell.length_c   1.000
_cell.angle_alpha   90.00
_cell.angle_beta   90.00
_cell.angle_gamma   90.00
#
_symmetry.space_group_name_H-M   'P 1'
#
loop_
_entity.id
_entity.type
_entity.pdbx_description
1 polymer ?
#
loop_
_entity_poly.entity_id
_entity_poly.type
_entity_poly.pdbx_seq_one_letter_code
_entity_poly.pdbx_strand_id
1 'polypeptide(L)'
;MELVGKKNIVLDKPGTVKIIPEEPNDLWLLYNLVLPGDSITTTTSSRKIHHDSGKITTARDKLSLEITMTAVDYDKVSSTVRVLGKNITANEHVPTGSFHTLTLEKNK
;
A
#
# COMPACT_ATOMS: atom_id res chain seq x y z
N MET A 1 15.90 -7.02 -0.86
CA MET A 1 14.83 -6.54 -1.77
C MET A 1 14.69 -7.53 -2.90
N GLU A 2 13.55 -8.19 -2.98
CA GLU A 2 13.29 -9.16 -4.04
C GLU A 2 12.40 -8.54 -5.13
N LEU A 3 12.87 -8.58 -6.38
CA LEU A 3 12.06 -8.24 -7.55
C LEU A 3 11.28 -9.47 -8.00
N VAL A 4 9.99 -9.52 -7.65
CA VAL A 4 9.13 -10.68 -7.91
C VAL A 4 8.60 -10.70 -9.35
N GLY A 5 8.43 -9.53 -9.95
CA GLY A 5 7.89 -9.47 -11.31
C GLY A 5 8.03 -8.10 -11.96
N LYS A 6 8.13 -8.11 -13.28
CA LYS A 6 8.11 -6.93 -14.14
C LYS A 6 7.06 -7.12 -15.22
N LYS A 7 6.27 -6.08 -15.49
CA LYS A 7 5.29 -6.07 -16.57
C LYS A 7 5.40 -4.77 -17.35
N ASN A 8 5.42 -4.86 -18.67
CA ASN A 8 5.38 -3.72 -19.59
C ASN A 8 6.49 -2.66 -19.36
N ILE A 9 7.68 -3.07 -18.90
CA ILE A 9 8.82 -2.14 -18.78
C ILE A 9 9.37 -1.88 -20.18
N VAL A 10 8.95 -0.77 -20.77
CA VAL A 10 9.44 -0.24 -22.04
C VAL A 10 9.92 1.18 -21.80
N LEU A 11 11.01 1.58 -22.47
CA LEU A 11 11.58 2.93 -22.33
C LEU A 11 10.50 4.00 -22.58
N ASP A 12 10.46 5.01 -21.71
CA ASP A 12 9.53 6.15 -21.73
C ASP A 12 8.03 5.78 -21.74
N LYS A 13 7.68 4.57 -21.29
CA LYS A 13 6.29 4.12 -21.17
C LYS A 13 5.97 3.69 -19.74
N PRO A 14 4.69 3.79 -19.31
CA PRO A 14 4.25 3.26 -18.03
C PRO A 14 4.55 1.76 -17.91
N GLY A 15 5.17 1.38 -16.80
CA GLY A 15 5.46 -0.01 -16.46
C GLY A 15 4.96 -0.34 -15.06
N THR A 16 4.91 -1.63 -14.74
CA THR A 16 4.54 -2.09 -13.40
C THR A 16 5.61 -3.02 -12.86
N VAL A 17 5.95 -2.83 -11.60
CA VAL A 17 6.98 -3.60 -10.90
C VAL A 17 6.38 -4.16 -9.62
N LYS A 18 6.62 -5.44 -9.35
CA LYS A 18 6.26 -6.08 -8.08
C LYS A 18 7.52 -6.33 -7.27
N ILE A 19 7.58 -5.75 -6.10
CA ILE A 19 8.73 -5.75 -5.19
C ILE A 19 8.26 -6.30 -3.84
N ILE A 20 9.10 -7.10 -3.19
CA ILE A 20 8.95 -7.45 -1.77
C ILE A 20 10.18 -6.91 -1.02
N PRO A 21 10.01 -5.93 -0.11
CA PRO A 21 11.10 -5.45 0.73
C PRO A 21 11.38 -6.46 1.85
N GLU A 22 12.64 -6.82 2.07
CA GLU A 22 13.06 -7.83 3.08
C GLU A 22 13.78 -7.15 4.25
N GLU A 23 14.58 -6.13 3.94
CA GLU A 23 15.41 -5.39 4.89
C GLU A 23 14.91 -3.95 5.11
N PRO A 24 15.24 -3.31 6.25
CA PRO A 24 14.96 -1.88 6.46
C PRO A 24 15.50 -0.98 5.35
N ASN A 25 16.68 -1.30 4.81
CA ASN A 25 17.31 -0.52 3.74
C ASN A 25 16.51 -0.60 2.42
N ASP A 26 15.77 -1.69 2.20
CA ASP A 26 14.89 -1.84 1.05
C ASP A 26 13.72 -0.86 1.11
N LEU A 27 13.19 -0.59 2.32
CA LEU A 27 12.11 0.39 2.52
C LEU A 27 12.60 1.81 2.24
N TRP A 28 13.83 2.12 2.62
CA TRP A 28 14.48 3.38 2.24
C TRP A 28 14.64 3.51 0.72
N LEU A 29 15.07 2.43 0.04
CA LEU A 29 15.19 2.43 -1.42
C LEU A 29 13.81 2.59 -2.07
N LEU A 30 12.79 1.89 -1.55
CA LEU A 30 11.42 1.97 -2.06
C LEU A 30 10.85 3.39 -1.94
N TYR A 31 11.10 4.08 -0.82
CA TYR A 31 10.75 5.50 -0.64
C TYR A 31 11.32 6.39 -1.74
N ASN A 32 12.55 6.14 -2.20
CA ASN A 32 13.19 6.92 -3.26
C ASN A 32 12.72 6.55 -4.67
N LEU A 33 12.07 5.39 -4.84
CA LEU A 33 11.56 4.91 -6.12
C LEU A 33 10.16 5.43 -6.44
N VAL A 34 9.36 5.70 -5.41
CA VAL A 34 7.94 6.08 -5.57
C VAL A 34 7.79 7.60 -5.52
N LEU A 35 6.99 8.17 -6.42
CA LEU A 35 6.72 9.62 -6.46
C LEU A 35 5.22 9.95 -6.47
N PRO A 36 4.80 11.10 -5.90
CA PRO A 36 3.41 11.54 -5.99
C PRO A 36 2.94 11.55 -7.45
N GLY A 37 1.77 10.95 -7.70
CA GLY A 37 1.25 10.67 -9.05
C GLY A 37 1.31 9.20 -9.45
N ASP A 38 2.20 8.41 -8.85
CA ASP A 38 2.26 6.96 -9.08
C ASP A 38 1.08 6.24 -8.43
N SER A 39 0.76 5.05 -8.95
CA SER A 39 -0.25 4.15 -8.38
C SER A 39 0.43 2.97 -7.68
N ILE A 40 0.03 2.69 -6.44
CA ILE A 40 0.50 1.52 -5.70
C ILE A 40 -0.66 0.58 -5.38
N THR A 41 -0.42 -0.72 -5.56
CA THR A 41 -1.33 -1.78 -5.13
C THR A 41 -0.72 -2.52 -3.96
N THR A 42 -1.43 -2.59 -2.83
CA THR A 42 -0.99 -3.35 -1.66
C THR A 42 -2.17 -4.13 -1.08
N THR A 43 -1.87 -5.32 -0.54
CA THR A 43 -2.85 -6.07 0.24
C THR A 43 -2.72 -5.66 1.70
N THR A 44 -3.67 -4.89 2.21
CA THR A 44 -3.74 -4.56 3.62
C THR A 44 -4.74 -5.46 4.34
N SER A 45 -4.35 -5.94 5.52
CA SER A 45 -5.30 -6.56 6.44
C SER A 45 -6.10 -5.44 7.10
N SER A 46 -7.33 -5.21 6.65
CA SER A 46 -8.20 -4.26 7.33
C SER A 46 -8.83 -4.93 8.56
N ARG A 47 -8.80 -4.26 9.71
CA ARG A 47 -9.50 -4.73 10.92
C ARG A 47 -10.93 -4.21 10.86
N LYS A 48 -11.90 -5.12 10.70
CA LYS A 48 -13.31 -4.84 10.96
C LYS A 48 -13.57 -4.87 12.45
N ILE A 49 -14.34 -3.93 12.95
CA ILE A 49 -14.93 -3.95 14.29
C ILE A 49 -16.45 -4.03 14.05
N HIS A 50 -17.08 -5.12 14.45
CA HIS A 50 -18.52 -5.30 14.44
C HIS A 50 -19.04 -5.07 15.85
N HIS A 51 -20.07 -4.23 15.97
CA HIS A 51 -20.83 -4.07 17.20
C HIS A 51 -22.18 -4.75 16.97
N ASP A 52 -22.31 -5.99 17.43
CA ASP A 52 -23.60 -6.69 17.38
C ASP A 52 -24.09 -6.92 18.81
N SER A 53 -25.29 -6.41 19.12
CA SER A 53 -26.02 -6.54 20.39
C SER A 53 -25.16 -6.78 21.65
N GLY A 54 -24.25 -5.84 21.95
CA GLY A 54 -23.43 -5.87 23.18
C GLY A 54 -22.08 -6.61 23.10
N LYS A 55 -21.75 -7.26 21.97
CA LYS A 55 -20.46 -7.94 21.77
C LYS A 55 -19.67 -7.29 20.62
N ILE A 56 -18.45 -6.85 20.93
CA ILE A 56 -17.50 -6.36 19.92
C ILE A 56 -16.82 -7.57 19.28
N THR A 57 -17.10 -7.85 18.02
CA THR A 57 -16.41 -8.89 17.24
C THR A 57 -15.47 -8.25 16.23
N THR A 58 -14.19 -8.62 16.26
CA THR A 58 -13.21 -8.12 15.28
C THR A 58 -12.94 -9.16 14.21
N ALA A 59 -13.30 -8.85 12.96
CA ALA A 59 -12.93 -9.66 11.80
C ALA A 59 -11.74 -9.02 11.07
N ARG A 60 -10.86 -9.82 10.45
CA ARG A 60 -9.73 -9.31 9.66
C ARG A 60 -9.89 -9.81 8.23
N ASP A 61 -10.28 -8.93 7.34
CA ASP A 61 -10.39 -9.26 5.93
C ASP A 61 -9.21 -8.67 5.16
N LYS A 62 -8.63 -9.50 4.28
CA LYS A 62 -7.60 -9.08 3.34
C LYS A 62 -8.25 -8.20 2.29
N LEU A 63 -7.87 -6.93 2.28
CA LEU A 63 -8.34 -5.95 1.32
C LEU A 63 -7.20 -5.62 0.37
N SER A 64 -7.42 -5.82 -0.93
CA SER A 64 -6.52 -5.26 -1.94
C SER A 64 -6.97 -3.83 -2.22
N LEU A 65 -6.11 -2.86 -1.94
CA LEU A 65 -6.34 -1.46 -2.23
C LEU A 65 -5.32 -0.98 -3.25
N GLU A 66 -5.82 -0.26 -4.25
CA GLU A 66 -5.00 0.48 -5.18
C GLU A 66 -5.24 1.97 -4.93
N ILE A 67 -4.16 2.71 -4.65
CA ILE A 67 -4.25 4.14 -4.38
C ILE A 67 -3.35 4.92 -5.33
N THR A 68 -3.83 6.10 -5.75
CA THR A 68 -2.99 7.11 -6.40
C THR A 68 -2.31 7.96 -5.34
N MET A 69 -1.00 7.98 -5.39
CA MET A 69 -0.16 8.58 -4.36
C MET A 69 -0.21 10.10 -4.40
N THR A 70 -0.54 10.70 -3.25
CA THR A 70 -0.56 12.16 -3.05
C THR A 70 0.65 12.61 -2.24
N ALA A 71 1.07 11.82 -1.26
CA ALA A 71 2.24 12.09 -0.44
C ALA A 71 2.88 10.79 0.05
N VAL A 72 4.18 10.84 0.30
CA VAL A 72 4.96 9.75 0.88
C VAL A 72 5.83 10.28 1.99
N ASP A 73 5.89 9.54 3.09
CA ASP A 73 6.72 9.84 4.24
C ASP A 73 7.51 8.61 4.68
N TYR A 74 8.72 8.82 5.18
CA TYR A 74 9.59 7.76 5.70
C TYR A 74 9.93 8.04 7.15
N ASP A 75 9.50 7.14 8.02
CA ASP A 75 9.86 7.17 9.42
C ASP A 75 11.20 6.44 9.65
N LYS A 76 12.25 7.22 9.91
CA LYS A 76 13.61 6.71 10.18
C LYS A 76 13.69 5.82 11.42
N VAL A 77 12.83 6.05 12.41
CA VAL A 77 12.87 5.32 13.69
C VAL A 77 12.25 3.95 13.53
N SER A 78 11.06 3.88 12.93
CA SER A 78 10.37 2.60 12.70
C SER A 78 10.83 1.88 11.43
N SER A 79 11.62 2.55 10.57
CA SER A 79 11.96 2.07 9.23
C SER A 79 10.70 1.67 8.45
N THR A 80 9.70 2.56 8.40
CA THR A 80 8.44 2.32 7.68
C THR A 80 8.18 3.42 6.66
N VAL A 81 7.56 3.05 5.54
CA VAL A 81 7.11 4.01 4.52
C VAL A 81 5.61 4.16 4.64
N ARG A 82 5.13 5.41 4.79
CA ARG A 82 3.71 5.75 4.81
C ARG A 82 3.35 6.43 3.50
N VAL A 83 2.37 5.86 2.82
CA VAL A 83 1.85 6.34 1.55
C VAL A 83 0.45 6.89 1.76
N LEU A 84 0.24 8.17 1.49
CA LEU A 84 -1.07 8.79 1.48
C LEU A 84 -1.57 8.88 0.04
N GLY A 85 -2.82 8.47 -0.20
CA GLY A 85 -3.39 8.56 -1.53
C GLY A 85 -4.90 8.40 -1.58
N LYS A 86 -5.44 8.52 -2.79
CA LYS A 86 -6.87 8.30 -3.05
C LYS A 86 -7.09 6.91 -3.60
N ASN A 87 -8.05 6.19 -3.04
CA ASN A 87 -8.45 4.87 -3.53
C ASN A 87 -9.04 4.97 -4.95
N ILE A 88 -8.54 4.16 -5.88
CA ILE A 88 -9.05 4.06 -7.25
C ILE A 88 -9.84 2.79 -7.50
N THR A 89 -9.63 1.72 -6.71
CA THR A 89 -10.40 0.48 -6.85
C THR A 89 -11.72 0.58 -6.11
N ALA A 90 -12.83 0.27 -6.79
CA ALA A 90 -14.11 0.06 -6.11
C ALA A 90 -14.02 -1.23 -5.27
N ASN A 91 -14.26 -1.12 -3.96
CA ASN A 91 -14.33 -2.26 -3.06
C ASN A 91 -15.63 -2.18 -2.26
N GLU A 92 -16.22 -3.31 -1.88
CA GLU A 92 -17.49 -3.34 -1.13
C GLU A 92 -17.42 -2.57 0.19
N HIS A 93 -16.21 -2.36 0.70
CA HIS A 93 -15.94 -1.77 2.01
C HIS A 93 -15.38 -0.35 1.96
N VAL A 94 -14.81 0.08 0.82
CA VAL A 94 -14.14 1.37 0.70
C VAL A 94 -14.62 2.06 -0.58
N PRO A 95 -15.27 3.23 -0.48
CA PRO A 95 -15.68 3.98 -1.65
C PRO A 95 -14.48 4.36 -2.52
N THR A 96 -14.70 4.44 -3.82
CA THR A 96 -13.73 5.06 -4.73
C THR A 96 -13.56 6.54 -4.37
N GLY A 97 -12.32 7.03 -4.43
CA GLY A 97 -11.99 8.43 -4.13
C GLY A 97 -11.77 8.76 -2.66
N SER A 98 -12.00 7.81 -1.73
CA SER A 98 -11.64 8.00 -0.32
C SER A 98 -10.13 8.09 -0.11
N PHE A 99 -9.70 8.99 0.76
CA PHE A 99 -8.30 9.07 1.17
C PHE A 99 -7.95 7.92 2.11
N HIS A 100 -6.78 7.32 1.88
CA HIS A 100 -6.26 6.26 2.71
C HIS A 100 -4.75 6.41 2.91
N THR A 101 -4.29 5.93 4.06
CA THR A 101 -2.85 5.86 4.36
C THR A 101 -2.46 4.38 4.40
N LEU A 102 -1.58 3.97 3.49
CA LEU A 102 -0.97 2.66 3.47
C LEU A 102 0.38 2.71 4.19
N THR A 103 0.64 1.73 5.05
CA THR A 103 1.97 1.53 5.64
C THR A 103 2.62 0.34 4.95
N LEU A 104 3.79 0.57 4.35
CA LEU A 104 4.61 -0.46 3.75
C LEU A 104 5.61 -0.96 4.80
N GLU A 105 5.65 -2.28 4.92
CA GLU A 105 6.42 -3.01 5.91
C GLU A 105 7.20 -4.12 5.22
N LYS A 106 8.17 -4.70 5.92
CA LYS A 106 8.97 -5.82 5.40
C LYS A 106 8.07 -7.03 5.13
N ASN A 107 8.40 -7.79 4.09
CA ASN A 107 7.77 -9.04 3.66
C ASN A 107 6.29 -8.89 3.26
N LYS A 108 5.90 -7.74 2.71
CA LYS A 108 4.50 -7.42 2.39
C LYS A 108 4.31 -6.78 1.02
#